data_AF-A0A382EZK5-F1
#
_entry.id   AF-A0A382EZK5-F1
#
_cell.length_a   1.000
_cell.length_b   1.000
_cell.length_c   1.000
_cell.angle_alpha   90.00
_cell.angle_beta   90.00
_cell.angle_gamma   90.00
#
_symmetry.space_group_name_H-M   'P 1'
#
loop_
_entity.id
_entity.type
_entity.pdbx_description
1 polymer ?
#
loop_
_entity_poly.entity_id
_entity_poly.type
_entity_poly.pdbx_seq_one_letter_code
_entity_poly.pdbx_strand_id
1 'polypeptide(L)'
;MAFVSIVAFTLAFFSREVIISTTYDMKVNAAKQMEKAMVMLKDIRMEKGVFVDIENDPNETGLVGTQFSLITTDEGDLDAKLTTLDPNFSAAMVELLTRAGLTSGDTIAVMLTGSMPGANIA
;
A
#
# COMPACT_ATOMS: atom_id res chain seq x y z
N MET A 1 7.19 47.19 -3.09
CA MET A 1 6.99 45.81 -3.59
C MET A 1 7.37 44.77 -2.54
N ALA A 2 8.62 44.71 -2.04
CA ALA A 2 9.04 43.67 -1.08
C ALA A 2 8.20 43.58 0.21
N PHE A 3 7.84 44.71 0.83
CA PHE A 3 7.01 44.71 2.04
C PHE A 3 5.63 44.09 1.82
N VAL A 4 4.98 44.44 0.71
CA VAL A 4 3.66 43.89 0.34
C VAL A 4 3.76 42.38 0.10
N SER A 5 4.82 41.92 -0.54
CA SER A 5 5.07 40.49 -0.76
C SER A 5 5.27 39.72 0.55
N ILE A 6 6.00 40.30 1.51
CA ILE A 6 6.21 39.69 2.84
C ILE A 6 4.88 39.60 3.60
N VAL A 7 4.10 40.68 3.61
CA VAL A 7 2.79 40.70 4.29
C VAL A 7 1.83 39.68 3.66
N ALA A 8 1.74 39.65 2.33
CA ALA A 8 0.89 38.70 1.62
C ALA A 8 1.29 37.24 1.88
N PHE A 9 2.60 36.93 1.84
CA PHE A 9 3.10 35.59 2.16
C PHE A 9 2.81 35.21 3.61
N THR A 10 3.00 36.15 4.54
CA THR A 10 2.77 35.91 5.97
C THR A 10 1.30 35.59 6.24
N LEU A 11 0.38 36.39 5.68
CA LEU A 11 -1.06 36.12 5.79
C LEU A 11 -1.45 34.78 5.18
N ALA A 12 -0.95 34.45 3.99
CA ALA A 12 -1.23 33.18 3.32
C ALA A 12 -0.63 31.97 4.06
N PHE A 13 0.52 32.14 4.72
CA PHE A 13 1.14 31.08 5.51
C PHE A 13 0.36 30.80 6.80
N PHE A 14 -0.07 31.86 7.51
CA PHE A 14 -0.84 31.71 8.74
C PHE A 14 -2.31 31.34 8.51
N SER A 15 -2.87 31.58 7.32
CA SER A 15 -4.24 31.19 6.97
C SER A 15 -4.38 29.72 6.55
N ARG A 16 -3.34 28.89 6.72
CA ARG A 16 -3.41 27.47 6.35
C ARG A 16 -4.21 26.69 7.38
N GLU A 17 -5.27 26.03 6.91
CA GLU A 17 -5.96 25.00 7.68
C GLU A 17 -5.44 23.62 7.29
N VAL A 18 -5.18 22.78 8.29
CA VAL A 18 -4.81 21.38 8.08
C VAL A 18 -6.06 20.54 8.14
N ILE A 19 -6.52 20.05 6.99
CA ILE A 19 -7.68 19.17 6.89
C ILE A 19 -7.18 17.73 7.01
N ILE A 20 -7.47 17.09 8.13
CA ILE A 20 -7.14 15.67 8.36
C ILE A 20 -8.33 14.84 7.92
N SER A 21 -8.06 13.76 7.19
CA SER A 21 -9.09 12.80 6.78
C SER A 21 -9.66 12.09 8.02
N THR A 22 -10.97 11.91 8.06
CA THR A 22 -11.65 11.17 9.13
C THR A 22 -11.18 9.72 9.26
N THR A 23 -10.63 9.14 8.19
CA THR A 23 -10.08 7.78 8.15
C THR A 23 -8.57 7.72 8.37
N TYR A 24 -7.92 8.83 8.74
CA TYR A 24 -6.46 8.91 8.86
C TYR A 24 -5.89 7.81 9.77
N ASP A 25 -6.40 7.68 11.00
CA ASP A 25 -5.89 6.68 11.94
C ASP A 25 -6.13 5.25 11.45
N MET A 26 -7.27 4.99 10.80
CA MET A 26 -7.57 3.68 10.22
C MET A 26 -6.58 3.32 9.11
N LYS A 27 -6.26 4.28 8.23
CA LYS A 27 -5.27 4.10 7.16
C LYS A 27 -3.87 3.82 7.69
N VAL A 28 -3.43 4.60 8.69
CA VAL A 28 -2.11 4.40 9.31
C VAL A 28 -2.04 3.04 10.01
N ASN A 29 -3.10 2.63 10.69
CA ASN A 29 -3.14 1.34 11.37
C ASN A 29 -3.16 0.17 10.38
N ALA A 30 -3.93 0.27 9.29
CA ALA A 30 -3.95 -0.72 8.23
C ALA A 30 -2.56 -0.91 7.60
N ALA A 31 -1.89 0.20 7.25
CA ALA A 31 -0.54 0.16 6.66
C ALA A 31 0.47 -0.49 7.61
N LYS A 32 0.47 -0.13 8.90
CA LYS A 32 1.33 -0.77 9.91
C LYS A 32 1.04 -2.25 10.10
N GLN A 33 -0.20 -2.68 9.95
CA GLN A 33 -0.58 -4.08 10.09
C GLN A 33 -0.13 -4.90 8.87
N MET A 34 -0.31 -4.36 7.67
CA MET A 34 0.16 -4.94 6.43
C MET A 34 1.69 -5.05 6.43
N GLU A 35 2.42 -4.00 6.83
CA GLU A 35 3.88 -4.01 6.96
C GLU A 35 4.37 -5.15 7.87
N LYS A 36 3.76 -5.31 9.06
CA LYS A 36 4.08 -6.41 9.99
C LYS A 36 3.86 -7.79 9.37
N ALA A 37 2.74 -7.96 8.65
CA ALA A 37 2.43 -9.21 7.98
C ALA A 37 3.43 -9.51 6.86
N MET A 38 3.81 -8.49 6.08
CA MET A 38 4.81 -8.63 5.02
C MET A 38 6.18 -9.02 5.57
N VAL A 39 6.65 -8.37 6.64
CA VAL A 39 7.92 -8.72 7.31
C VAL A 39 7.89 -10.17 7.79
N MET A 40 6.82 -10.59 8.47
CA MET A 40 6.66 -11.97 8.92
C MET A 40 6.75 -12.96 7.75
N LEU A 41 6.09 -12.67 6.63
CA LEU A 41 6.12 -13.55 5.45
C LEU A 41 7.49 -13.56 4.76
N LYS A 42 8.19 -12.42 4.72
CA LYS A 42 9.56 -12.32 4.23
C LYS A 42 10.48 -13.23 5.04
N ASP A 43 10.44 -13.13 6.37
CA ASP A 43 11.29 -13.92 7.27
C ASP A 43 11.07 -15.42 7.05
N ILE A 44 9.81 -15.87 7.00
CA ILE A 44 9.45 -17.28 6.72
C ILE A 44 9.98 -17.75 5.36
N ARG A 45 9.95 -16.89 4.33
CA ARG A 45 10.46 -17.23 2.99
C ARG A 45 11.98 -17.31 2.97
N MET A 46 12.66 -16.41 3.68
CA MET A 46 14.12 -16.42 3.82
C MET A 46 14.60 -17.67 4.57
N GLU A 47 13.90 -18.10 5.63
CA GLU A 47 14.19 -19.37 6.32
C GLU A 47 14.09 -20.59 5.40
N LYS A 48 13.24 -20.52 4.36
CA LYS A 48 13.07 -21.56 3.34
C LYS A 48 14.06 -21.45 2.18
N GLY A 49 15.04 -20.55 2.26
CA GLY A 49 16.06 -20.36 1.23
C GLY A 49 15.55 -19.65 -0.02
N VAL A 50 14.44 -18.92 0.06
CA VAL A 50 13.99 -18.05 -1.04
C VAL A 50 14.82 -16.78 -1.02
N PHE A 51 15.54 -16.53 -2.10
CA PHE A 51 16.35 -15.33 -2.26
C PHE A 51 15.52 -14.15 -2.77
N VAL A 52 15.88 -12.95 -2.34
CA VAL A 52 15.31 -11.70 -2.84
C VAL A 52 15.98 -11.37 -4.17
N ASP A 53 15.16 -11.18 -5.20
CA ASP A 53 15.62 -10.69 -6.50
C ASP A 53 15.68 -9.16 -6.44
N ILE A 54 16.87 -8.60 -6.20
CA ILE A 54 17.05 -7.15 -6.01
C ILE A 54 16.69 -6.35 -7.27
N GLU A 55 16.77 -6.95 -8.45
CA GLU A 55 16.43 -6.28 -9.71
C GLU A 55 14.91 -6.12 -9.86
N ASN A 56 14.16 -7.17 -9.53
CA ASN A 56 12.69 -7.19 -9.68
C ASN A 56 11.92 -6.85 -8.38
N ASP A 57 12.59 -6.82 -7.23
CA ASP A 57 12.06 -6.49 -5.91
C ASP A 57 12.97 -5.46 -5.21
N PRO A 58 13.03 -4.22 -5.72
CA PRO A 58 13.96 -3.19 -5.24
C PRO A 58 13.67 -2.73 -3.80
N ASN A 59 12.45 -2.98 -3.29
CA ASN A 59 12.07 -2.71 -1.91
C ASN A 59 12.41 -3.88 -0.97
N GLU A 60 13.06 -4.92 -1.51
CA GLU A 60 13.46 -6.14 -0.82
C GLU A 60 12.32 -6.77 -0.01
N THR A 61 11.12 -6.77 -0.56
CA THR A 61 9.95 -7.29 0.16
C THR A 61 10.06 -8.80 0.38
N GLY A 62 10.79 -9.50 -0.50
CA GLY A 62 10.90 -10.95 -0.53
C GLY A 62 9.60 -11.65 -0.96
N LEU A 63 8.61 -10.90 -1.43
CA LEU A 63 7.27 -11.38 -1.77
C LEU A 63 7.01 -11.41 -3.28
N VAL A 64 7.90 -10.81 -4.08
CA VAL A 64 7.87 -10.98 -5.54
C VAL A 64 8.16 -12.45 -5.89
N GLY A 65 7.29 -13.03 -6.71
CA GLY A 65 7.40 -14.42 -7.16
C GLY A 65 8.34 -14.59 -8.36
N THR A 66 8.55 -15.83 -8.80
CA THR A 66 9.30 -16.11 -10.03
C THR A 66 8.56 -15.57 -11.24
N GLN A 67 9.31 -15.13 -12.26
CA GLN A 67 8.73 -14.62 -13.51
C GLN A 67 7.84 -15.66 -14.21
N PHE A 68 8.31 -16.92 -14.26
CA PHE A 68 7.57 -18.04 -14.84
C PHE A 68 7.45 -19.20 -13.84
N SER A 69 6.34 -19.93 -13.94
CA SER A 69 6.03 -21.11 -13.14
C SER A 69 5.11 -22.05 -13.93
N LEU A 70 4.90 -23.26 -13.43
CA LEU A 70 3.97 -24.24 -14.04
C LEU A 70 2.51 -23.77 -14.05
N ILE A 71 2.17 -22.75 -13.26
CA ILE A 71 0.83 -22.17 -13.16
C ILE A 71 0.73 -20.78 -13.80
N THR A 72 1.77 -20.34 -14.52
CA THR A 72 1.75 -19.05 -15.22
C THR A 72 0.72 -19.09 -16.35
N THR A 73 -0.23 -18.15 -16.32
CA THR A 73 -1.28 -18.01 -17.34
C THR A 73 -1.02 -16.85 -18.30
N ASP A 74 -0.26 -15.84 -17.88
CA ASP A 74 0.02 -14.61 -18.64
C ASP A 74 1.31 -13.93 -18.09
N GLU A 75 1.90 -12.98 -18.82
CA GLU A 75 3.17 -12.32 -18.46
C GLU A 75 3.04 -11.41 -17.23
N GLY A 76 1.87 -10.80 -16.98
CA GLY A 76 1.63 -9.94 -15.82
C GLY A 76 2.47 -8.64 -15.81
N ASP A 77 2.07 -7.69 -14.95
CA ASP A 77 2.73 -6.38 -14.83
C ASP A 77 3.50 -6.31 -13.50
N LEU A 78 4.81 -6.09 -13.56
CA LEU A 78 5.67 -6.00 -12.38
C LEU A 78 5.37 -4.76 -11.53
N ASP A 79 5.13 -3.61 -12.16
CA ASP A 79 4.85 -2.35 -11.46
C ASP A 79 3.54 -2.46 -10.69
N ALA A 80 2.53 -3.12 -11.26
CA ALA A 80 1.28 -3.41 -10.57
C ALA A 80 1.53 -4.27 -9.32
N LYS A 81 2.34 -5.33 -9.43
CA LYS A 81 2.68 -6.21 -8.29
C LYS A 81 3.41 -5.44 -7.19
N LEU A 82 4.43 -4.66 -7.56
CA LEU A 82 5.19 -3.82 -6.63
C LEU A 82 4.32 -2.78 -5.94
N THR A 83 3.36 -2.18 -6.66
CA THR A 83 2.38 -1.25 -6.09
C THR A 83 1.55 -1.92 -5.01
N THR A 84 1.12 -3.18 -5.21
CA THR A 84 0.37 -3.91 -4.17
C THR A 84 1.23 -4.25 -2.96
N LEU A 85 2.56 -4.27 -3.10
CA LEU A 85 3.53 -4.56 -2.05
C LEU A 85 3.98 -3.31 -1.27
N ASP A 86 3.43 -2.13 -1.55
CA ASP A 86 3.54 -1.00 -0.64
C ASP A 86 2.51 -1.17 0.49
N PRO A 87 2.88 -1.13 1.78
CA PRO A 87 1.93 -1.20 2.90
C PRO A 87 0.80 -0.17 2.83
N ASN A 88 1.01 0.98 2.18
CA ASN A 88 -0.02 1.99 1.92
C ASN A 88 -1.14 1.50 1.00
N PHE A 89 -0.97 0.37 0.31
CA PHE A 89 -2.03 -0.26 -0.46
C PHE A 89 -3.23 -0.62 0.43
N SER A 90 -3.00 -1.09 1.66
CA SER A 90 -4.07 -1.33 2.65
C SER A 90 -4.78 -0.03 3.08
N ALA A 91 -4.06 1.09 3.17
CA ALA A 91 -4.67 2.40 3.40
C ALA A 91 -5.56 2.83 2.23
N ALA A 92 -5.17 2.51 1.00
CA ALA A 92 -6.03 2.72 -0.18
C ALA A 92 -7.29 1.84 -0.12
N MET A 93 -7.18 0.59 0.33
CA MET A 93 -8.35 -0.27 0.56
C MET A 93 -9.30 0.33 1.60
N VAL A 94 -8.79 0.83 2.73
CA VAL A 94 -9.60 1.55 3.73
C VAL A 94 -10.34 2.73 3.11
N GLU A 95 -9.68 3.51 2.26
CA GLU A 95 -10.33 4.62 1.55
C GLU A 95 -11.44 4.14 0.61
N LEU A 96 -11.18 3.10 -0.19
CA LEU A 96 -12.15 2.55 -1.13
C LEU A 96 -13.39 2.01 -0.42
N LEU A 97 -13.20 1.24 0.65
CA LEU A 97 -14.30 0.67 1.45
C LEU A 97 -15.09 1.78 2.17
N THR A 98 -14.41 2.82 2.67
CA THR A 98 -15.08 3.99 3.26
C THR A 98 -15.91 4.73 2.24
N ARG A 99 -15.36 4.99 1.04
CA ARG A 99 -16.08 5.67 -0.05
C ARG A 99 -17.25 4.84 -0.59
N ALA A 100 -17.17 3.52 -0.49
CA ALA A 100 -18.28 2.62 -0.78
C ALA A 100 -19.40 2.66 0.28
N GLY A 101 -19.19 3.35 1.40
CA GLY A 101 -20.18 3.50 2.46
C GLY A 101 -20.40 2.22 3.28
N LEU A 102 -19.40 1.33 3.30
CA LEU A 102 -19.52 0.06 4.02
C LEU A 102 -19.57 0.26 5.53
N THR A 103 -20.37 -0.58 6.17
CA THR A 103 -20.63 -0.58 7.61
C THR A 103 -20.50 -1.98 8.20
N SER A 104 -20.42 -2.07 9.52
CA SER A 104 -20.35 -3.35 10.21
C SER A 104 -21.63 -4.16 9.95
N GLY A 105 -21.46 -5.42 9.52
CA GLY A 105 -22.56 -6.32 9.14
C GLY A 105 -22.76 -6.45 7.64
N ASP A 106 -22.15 -5.58 6.83
CA ASP A 106 -22.18 -5.73 5.38
C ASP A 106 -21.42 -6.98 4.94
N THR A 107 -21.95 -7.65 3.91
CA THR A 107 -21.29 -8.80 3.27
C THR A 107 -20.61 -8.33 1.99
N ILE A 108 -19.30 -8.56 1.90
CA ILE A 108 -18.52 -8.26 0.71
C ILE A 108 -18.07 -9.55 0.01
N ALA A 109 -18.02 -9.51 -1.32
CA ALA A 109 -17.39 -10.54 -2.13
C ALA A 109 -16.11 -9.96 -2.74
N VAL A 110 -14.98 -10.62 -2.52
CA VAL A 110 -13.67 -10.20 -3.02
C VAL A 110 -13.12 -11.33 -3.88
N MET A 111 -12.69 -10.99 -5.10
CA MET A 111 -11.96 -11.90 -5.98
C MET A 111 -10.50 -11.50 -5.95
N LEU A 112 -9.65 -12.45 -5.56
CA LEU A 112 -8.23 -12.26 -5.37
C LEU A 112 -7.44 -13.20 -6.29
N THR A 113 -6.28 -12.73 -6.76
CA THR A 113 -5.34 -13.54 -7.54
C THR A 113 -4.10 -13.84 -6.71
N GLY A 114 -3.54 -15.04 -6.85
CA GLY A 114 -2.27 -15.41 -6.21
C GLY A 114 -1.07 -14.61 -6.73
N SER A 115 -1.18 -13.97 -7.89
CA SER A 115 -0.11 -13.15 -8.48
C SER A 115 0.06 -11.78 -7.82
N MET A 116 -0.87 -11.35 -6.96
CA MET A 116 -0.86 -10.07 -6.25
C MET A 116 -0.81 -10.30 -4.72
N PRO A 117 0.32 -10.80 -4.18
CA PRO A 117 0.41 -11.18 -2.77
C PRO A 117 0.13 -10.01 -1.82
N GLY A 118 0.60 -8.80 -2.13
CA GLY A 118 0.37 -7.63 -1.29
C GLY A 118 -1.11 -7.23 -1.21
N ALA A 119 -1.84 -7.28 -2.32
CA ALA A 119 -3.29 -7.01 -2.34
C ALA A 119 -4.10 -8.06 -1.56
N ASN A 120 -3.60 -9.28 -1.42
CA ASN A 120 -4.25 -10.32 -0.64
C ASN A 120 -4.02 -10.17 0.87
N ILE A 121 -2.99 -9.41 1.27
CA ILE A 121 -2.68 -9.10 2.67
C ILE A 121 -3.46 -7.85 3.13
N ALA A 122 -3.67 -6.90 2.22
CA ALA A 122 -4.33 -5.62 2.43
C ALA A 122 -5.82 -5.75 2.81
#